data_AF-A0A1Y4B1N9-F1
#
_entry.id   AF-A0A1Y4B1N9-F1
#
_cell.length_a   1.000
_cell.length_b   1.000
_cell.length_c   1.000
_cell.angle_alpha   90.00
_cell.angle_beta   90.00
_cell.angle_gamma   90.00
#
_symmetry.space_group_name_H-M   'P 1'
#
loop_
_entity.id
_entity.type
_entity.pdbx_description
1 polymer ?
#
loop_
_entity_poly.entity_id
_entity_poly.type
_entity_poly.pdbx_seq_one_letter_code
_entity_poly.pdbx_strand_id
1 'polypeptide(L)' 'MPDINNKSIRYAYYEDGRKEIFSMRDAYRMFKTKVDNNQKANGTTFQSWLSEMEKLQILIKCRRFS' A
#
# COMPACT_ATOMS: atom_id res chain seq x y z
N MET A 1 -12.18 -8.44 1.16
CA MET A 1 -11.21 -7.46 1.70
C MET A 1 -9.90 -8.17 1.97
N PRO A 2 -8.73 -7.59 1.64
CA PRO A 2 -7.44 -8.18 2.00
C PRO A 2 -7.32 -8.21 3.53
N ASP A 3 -6.72 -9.28 4.05
CA ASP A 3 -6.49 -9.41 5.49
C ASP A 3 -5.45 -8.38 5.95
N ILE A 4 -5.94 -7.24 6.43
CA ILE A 4 -5.12 -6.14 6.96
C ILE A 4 -4.33 -6.54 8.21
N ASN A 5 -4.66 -7.67 8.84
CA ASN A 5 -3.94 -8.22 9.99
C ASN A 5 -2.89 -9.24 9.58
N ASN A 6 -2.73 -9.51 8.28
CA ASN A 6 -1.69 -10.40 7.79
C ASN A 6 -0.30 -9.80 8.03
N LYS A 7 0.35 -10.25 9.12
CA LYS A 7 1.68 -9.79 9.55
C LYS A 7 2.82 -10.26 8.66
N SER A 8 2.57 -11.24 7.78
CA SER A 8 3.59 -11.81 6.87
C SER A 8 3.89 -10.90 5.68
N ILE A 9 2.95 -10.01 5.32
CA ILE A 9 3.11 -9.11 4.17
C ILE A 9 3.69 -7.79 4.66
N ARG A 10 4.82 -7.41 4.06
CA ARG A 10 5.47 -6.11 4.25
C ARG A 10 5.60 -5.41 2.91
N TYR A 11 5.62 -4.09 2.93
CA TYR A 11 5.87 -3.23 1.77
C TYR A 11 7.09 -2.37 2.06
N ALA A 12 8.03 -2.29 1.13
CA ALA A 12 9.04 -1.25 1.13
C ALA A 12 8.40 0.01 0.52
N TYR A 13 8.31 1.05 1.34
CA TYR A 13 7.88 2.38 0.94
C TYR A 13 9.10 3.22 0.60
N TYR A 14 9.08 3.88 -0.54
CA TYR A 14 10.15 4.76 -1.02
C TYR A 14 9.59 6.18 -1.22
N GLU A 15 10.03 7.12 -0.39
CA GLU A 15 9.71 8.56 -0.51
C GLU A 15 10.95 9.36 -0.10
N ASP A 16 11.27 10.43 -0.83
CA ASP A 16 12.41 11.32 -0.58
C ASP A 16 13.77 10.60 -0.35
N GLY A 17 14.00 9.51 -1.07
CA GLY A 17 15.23 8.71 -0.98
C GLY A 17 15.34 7.86 0.29
N ARG A 18 14.31 7.82 1.15
CA ARG A 18 14.24 6.97 2.34
C ARG A 18 13.42 5.72 2.07
N LYS A 19 13.86 4.61 2.66
CA LYS A 19 13.15 3.34 2.63
C LYS A 19 12.55 3.05 4.01
N GLU A 20 11.25 2.88 4.06
CA GLU A 20 10.53 2.46 5.26
C GLU A 20 9.78 1.13 5.02
N ILE A 21 9.56 0.34 6.08
CA ILE A 21 8.87 -0.94 5.97
C ILE A 21 7.47 -0.84 6.55
N PHE A 22 6.48 -0.90 5.67
CA PHE A 22 5.07 -0.76 5.99
C PHE A 22 4.42 -2.14 6.16
N SER A 23 3.57 -2.29 7.16
CA SER A 23 2.64 -3.43 7.20
C SER A 23 1.46 -3.19 6.25
N MET A 24 0.66 -4.24 6.00
CA MET A 24 -0.60 -4.09 5.26
C MET A 24 -1.53 -3.04 5.91
N ARG A 25 -1.54 -2.97 7.25
CA ARG A 25 -2.32 -1.99 8.00
C ARG A 25 -1.83 -0.57 7.76
N ASP A 26 -0.53 -0.36 7.67
CA ASP A 26 0.06 0.96 7.42
C ASP A 26 -0.22 1.42 5.99
N ALA A 27 -0.08 0.52 5.01
CA ALA A 27 -0.49 0.78 3.63
C ALA A 27 -1.98 1.14 3.52
N TYR A 28 -2.86 0.46 4.27
CA TYR A 28 -4.29 0.79 4.29
C TYR A 28 -4.57 2.15 4.94
N ARG A 29 -3.84 2.54 5.99
CA ARG A 29 -3.94 3.89 6.58
C ARG A 29 -3.49 4.96 5.60
N MET A 30 -2.42 4.71 4.86
CA MET A 30 -1.93 5.60 3.81
C MET A 30 -2.98 5.77 2.71
N PHE A 31 -3.58 4.68 2.21
CA PHE A 31 -4.70 4.75 1.27
C PHE A 31 -5.84 5.65 1.76
N LYS A 32 -6.29 5.49 3.00
CA LYS A 32 -7.36 6.32 3.56
C LYS A 32 -7.01 7.81 3.63
N THR A 33 -5.73 8.13 3.74
CA THR A 33 -5.22 9.51 3.87
C THR A 33 -4.93 10.14 2.51
N LYS A 34 -4.40 9.37 1.56
CA LYS A 34 -3.95 9.85 0.24
C LYS A 34 -5.03 9.76 -0.84
N VAL A 35 -6.03 8.89 -0.67
CA VAL A 35 -7.14 8.74 -1.63
C VAL A 35 -8.38 9.43 -1.09
N ASP A 36 -8.85 10.45 -1.81
CA ASP A 36 -10.01 11.24 -1.44
C ASP A 36 -11.34 10.50 -1.75
N ASN A 37 -12.47 11.12 -1.39
CA ASN A 37 -13.78 10.53 -1.59
C ASN A 37 -14.22 10.51 -3.06
N ASN A 38 -13.74 11.43 -3.89
CA ASN A 38 -14.07 11.48 -5.31
C ASN A 38 -13.39 10.33 -6.06
N GLN A 39 -12.11 10.08 -5.76
CA GLN A 39 -11.38 8.94 -6.30
C GLN A 39 -12.01 7.60 -5.89
N LYS A 40 -12.48 7.49 -4.64
CA LYS A 40 -13.23 6.32 -4.16
C LYS A 40 -14.57 6.17 -4.88
N ALA A 41 -15.30 7.26 -5.08
CA ALA A 41 -16.56 7.26 -5.84
C ALA A 41 -16.35 6.84 -7.31
N ASN A 42 -15.20 7.18 -7.87
CA ASN A 42 -14.77 6.75 -9.21
C ASN A 42 -14.19 5.31 -9.25
N GLY A 43 -14.41 4.52 -8.20
CA GLY A 43 -14.06 3.10 -8.17
C GLY A 43 -12.63 2.79 -7.70
N THR A 44 -11.89 3.77 -7.16
CA THR A 44 -10.57 3.48 -6.59
C THR A 44 -10.72 2.68 -5.30
N THR A 45 -10.34 1.40 -5.37
CA THR A 45 -10.28 0.50 -4.22
C THR A 45 -8.89 0.49 -3.62
N PHE A 46 -8.76 -0.06 -2.41
CA PHE A 46 -7.44 -0.25 -1.81
C PHE A 46 -6.53 -1.14 -2.67
N GLN A 47 -7.06 -2.20 -3.28
CA GLN A 47 -6.26 -3.10 -4.14
C GLN A 47 -5.83 -2.43 -5.44
N SER A 48 -6.73 -1.68 -6.10
CA SER A 48 -6.36 -0.96 -7.33
C SER A 48 -5.32 0.11 -7.02
N TRP A 49 -5.49 0.87 -5.93
CA TRP A 49 -4.51 1.85 -5.48
C TRP A 49 -3.15 1.20 -5.18
N LEU A 50 -3.13 0.09 -4.45
CA LEU A 50 -1.89 -0.61 -4.10
C LEU A 50 -1.16 -1.13 -5.35
N SER A 51 -1.91 -1.67 -6.32
CA SER A 51 -1.36 -2.09 -7.61
C SER A 51 -0.72 -0.91 -8.36
N GLU A 52 -1.32 0.27 -8.34
CA GLU A 52 -0.73 1.46 -8.96
C GLU A 52 0.53 1.92 -8.20
N MET A 53 0.52 1.90 -6.86
CA MET A 53 1.71 2.24 -6.07
C MET A 53 2.87 1.26 -6.31
N GLU A 54 2.58 -0.02 -6.57
CA GLU A 54 3.58 -1.02 -6.94
C GLU A 54 4.15 -0.76 -8.34
N LYS A 55 3.30 -0.43 -9.33
CA LYS A 55 3.72 -0.04 -10.69
C LYS A 55 4.60 1.21 -10.69
N LEU A 56 4.28 2.18 -9.83
CA LEU A 56 5.06 3.41 -9.64
C LEU A 56 6.33 3.19 -8.80
N GLN A 57 6.58 1.97 -8.33
CA GLN A 57 7.72 1.62 -7.47
C GLN A 57 7.74 2.37 -6.11
N ILE A 58 6.59 2.88 -5.67
CA ILE A 58 6.42 3.61 -4.41
C ILE A 58 6.22 2.64 -3.25
N LEU A 59 5.37 1.62 -3.43
CA LEU A 59 5.12 0.56 -2.44
C LEU A 59 5.40 -0.81 -3.07
N ILE A 60 6.56 -1.38 -2.77
CA ILE A 60 6.99 -2.65 -3.33
C ILE A 60 6.77 -3.76 -2.31
N LYS A 61 6.05 -4.82 -2.69
CA LYS A 61 5.78 -5.94 -1.79
C LYS A 61 7.09 -6.68 -1.46
N CYS A 62 7.50 -6.66 -0.20
CA CYS A 62 8.59 -7.49 0.31
C CYS A 62 8.02 -8.85 0.68
N ARG A 63 8.33 -9.89 -0.11
CA ARG A 63 8.18 -11.26 0.40
C ARG A 63 9.31 -11.53 1.38
N ARG A 64 8.96 -12.02 2.57
CA ARG A 64 9.94 -12.76 3.38
C ARG A 64 10.33 -13.97 2.53
N PHE A 65 11.58 -14.02 2.07
CA PHE A 65 12.16 -15.31 1.69
C PHE A 65 12.17 -16.13 2.99
N SER A 66 11.39 -17.21 2.99
CA SER A 66 11.42 -18.25 4.01
C SER A 66 12.81 -18.84 4.11
#